data_AF-A0A822B3P2-F1
#
_entry.id   AF-A0A822B3P2-F1
#
_cell.length_a   1.000
_cell.length_b   1.000
_cell.length_c   1.000
_cell.angle_alpha   90.00
_cell.angle_beta   90.00
_cell.angle_gamma   90.00
#
_symmetry.space_group_name_H-M   'P 1'
#
loop_
_entity.id
_entity.type
_entity.pdbx_description
1 polymer ?
#
loop_
_entity_poly.entity_id
_entity_poly.type
_entity_poly.pdbx_seq_one_letter_code
_entity_poly.pdbx_strand_id
1 'polypeptide(L)'
;SLLWKQLVRDQVTIEDIEAIDAQSFTLINEIEKCIQQSNQSSATECDIDDLLSSILDEIRFEVVSSAGQTFELIAGGKDIPITGNNFKEYCTRYRDYRLHEFDRQIEFIRQGLYSVVPGYFLSLFTIVELEEAVCGKARIDIELLKQHTTYGGRYTPNSLCIQRFW
;
A
#
# COMPACT_ATOMS: atom_id res chain seq x y z
N SER A 1 -8.93 -0.35 5.92
CA SER A 1 -9.45 -1.08 4.74
C SER A 1 -9.84 -0.06 3.69
N LEU A 2 -9.21 -0.13 2.51
CA LEU A 2 -9.40 0.81 1.38
C LEU A 2 -10.86 0.87 0.89
N LEU A 3 -11.47 -0.31 0.72
CA LEU A 3 -12.84 -0.46 0.24
C LEU A 3 -13.85 0.32 1.10
N TRP A 4 -13.83 0.08 2.41
CA TRP A 4 -14.79 0.67 3.33
C TRP A 4 -14.67 2.20 3.38
N LYS A 5 -13.44 2.74 3.35
CA LYS A 5 -13.18 4.19 3.22
C LYS A 5 -13.87 4.79 2.00
N GLN A 6 -13.67 4.17 0.84
CA GLN A 6 -14.25 4.68 -0.40
C GLN A 6 -15.79 4.59 -0.41
N LEU A 7 -16.38 3.57 0.23
CA LEU A 7 -17.84 3.43 0.34
C LEU A 7 -18.49 4.48 1.26
N VAL A 8 -17.82 4.86 2.36
CA VAL A 8 -18.29 5.95 3.25
C VAL A 8 -17.91 7.34 2.74
N ARG A 9 -17.22 7.42 1.59
CA ARG A 9 -16.68 8.67 0.97
C ARG A 9 -15.61 9.37 1.81
N ASP A 10 -14.87 8.61 2.59
CA ASP A 10 -13.66 9.11 3.24
C ASP A 10 -12.51 9.19 2.23
N GLN A 11 -11.52 10.05 2.50
CA GLN A 11 -10.36 10.19 1.62
C GLN A 11 -9.43 8.99 1.75
N VAL A 12 -9.11 8.40 0.61
CA VAL A 12 -8.02 7.43 0.49
C VAL A 12 -6.70 8.18 0.50
N THR A 13 -5.79 7.74 1.35
CA THR A 13 -4.44 8.28 1.43
C THR A 13 -3.41 7.25 1.01
N ILE A 14 -2.16 7.68 0.81
CA ILE A 14 -1.11 6.78 0.37
C ILE A 14 -0.77 5.73 1.42
N GLU A 15 -0.96 6.04 2.70
CA GLU A 15 -0.80 5.12 3.82
C GLU A 15 -1.80 3.96 3.75
N ASP A 16 -3.00 4.19 3.21
CA ASP A 16 -3.99 3.12 3.00
C ASP A 16 -3.51 2.09 1.97
N ILE A 17 -2.78 2.56 0.95
CA ILE A 17 -2.18 1.71 -0.09
C ILE A 17 -0.94 1.00 0.43
N GLU A 18 -0.07 1.71 1.16
CA GLU A 18 1.11 1.12 1.80
C GLU A 18 0.74 0.00 2.78
N ALA A 19 -0.39 0.13 3.49
CA ALA A 19 -0.90 -0.94 4.35
C ALA A 19 -1.28 -2.22 3.58
N ILE A 20 -1.54 -2.12 2.27
CA ILE A 20 -1.84 -3.27 1.39
C ILE A 20 -0.56 -3.83 0.77
N ASP A 21 0.32 -2.96 0.26
CA ASP A 21 1.56 -3.34 -0.42
C ASP A 21 2.79 -2.66 0.18
N ALA A 22 3.09 -2.99 1.44
CA ALA A 22 4.21 -2.39 2.16
C ALA A 22 5.57 -2.69 1.50
N GLN A 23 5.68 -3.81 0.80
CA GLN A 23 6.94 -4.25 0.18
C GLN A 23 7.32 -3.37 -1.00
N SER A 24 6.40 -3.12 -1.94
CA SER A 24 6.65 -2.24 -3.09
C SER A 24 7.02 -0.83 -2.63
N PHE A 25 6.32 -0.30 -1.63
CA PHE A 25 6.60 1.02 -1.08
C PHE A 25 7.95 1.09 -0.38
N THR A 26 8.31 0.06 0.40
CA THR A 26 9.64 -0.04 1.02
C THR A 26 10.72 0.00 -0.04
N LEU A 27 10.61 -0.82 -1.09
CA LEU A 27 11.60 -0.88 -2.16
C LEU A 27 11.77 0.46 -2.88
N ILE A 28 10.67 1.08 -3.30
CA ILE A 28 10.70 2.39 -3.98
C ILE A 28 11.33 3.46 -3.08
N ASN A 29 10.98 3.47 -1.79
CA ASN A 29 11.52 4.43 -0.83
C ASN A 29 13.02 4.20 -0.58
N GLU A 30 13.50 2.96 -0.54
CA GLU A 30 14.93 2.66 -0.39
C GLU A 30 15.71 3.10 -1.64
N ILE A 31 15.22 2.84 -2.85
CA ILE A 31 15.87 3.32 -4.08
C ILE A 31 15.88 4.86 -4.12
N GLU A 32 14.78 5.51 -3.73
CA GLU A 32 14.68 6.97 -3.64
C GLU A 32 15.74 7.53 -2.68
N LYS A 33 15.95 6.89 -1.52
CA LYS A 33 16.99 7.27 -0.55
C LYS A 33 18.40 7.08 -1.13
N CYS A 34 18.68 5.96 -1.79
CA CYS A 34 19.99 5.72 -2.42
C CYS A 34 20.34 6.81 -3.44
N ILE A 35 19.39 7.19 -4.31
CA ILE A 35 19.58 8.25 -5.30
C ILE A 35 19.79 9.62 -4.63
N GLN A 36 19.12 9.90 -3.51
CA GLN A 36 19.31 11.15 -2.78
C GLN A 36 20.70 11.23 -2.11
N GLN A 37 21.22 10.11 -1.62
CA GLN A 37 22.53 10.03 -0.98
C GLN A 37 23.68 10.16 -1.99
N SER A 38 23.58 9.55 -3.18
CA SER A 38 24.61 9.68 -4.22
C SER A 38 24.75 11.13 -4.71
N ASN A 39 23.65 11.89 -4.76
CA ASN A 39 23.68 13.31 -5.11
C ASN A 39 24.37 14.21 -4.06
N GLN A 40 24.60 13.75 -2.82
CA GLN A 40 25.19 14.54 -1.74
C GLN A 40 26.65 14.19 -1.44
N SER A 41 27.14 13.02 -1.85
CA SER A 41 28.48 12.51 -1.53
C SER A 41 29.40 12.52 -2.74
N SER A 42 30.30 13.51 -2.84
CA SER A 42 31.22 13.66 -4.00
C SER A 42 32.49 12.80 -3.97
N ALA A 43 32.58 11.74 -3.16
CA ALA A 43 33.77 10.91 -3.15
C ALA A 43 33.44 9.47 -2.73
N THR A 44 33.91 8.51 -3.54
CA THR A 44 33.87 7.05 -3.37
C THR A 44 32.50 6.38 -3.44
N GLU A 45 32.00 6.04 -4.65
CA GLU A 45 31.00 4.95 -4.85
C GLU A 45 30.73 4.67 -6.36
N CYS A 46 31.75 4.26 -7.14
CA CYS A 46 31.51 3.89 -8.56
C CYS A 46 30.66 2.60 -8.69
N ASP A 47 30.87 1.63 -7.79
CA ASP A 47 30.21 0.32 -7.88
C ASP A 47 28.70 0.37 -7.57
N ILE A 48 28.26 1.30 -6.72
CA ILE A 48 26.84 1.43 -6.32
C ILE A 48 26.04 2.15 -7.41
N ASP A 49 26.61 3.21 -7.99
CA ASP A 49 25.97 3.91 -9.12
C ASP A 49 25.87 3.03 -10.37
N ASP A 50 26.88 2.19 -10.64
CA ASP A 50 26.84 1.23 -11.75
C ASP A 50 25.77 0.14 -11.54
N LEU A 51 25.62 -0.36 -10.30
CA LEU A 51 24.57 -1.33 -9.97
C LEU A 51 23.17 -0.70 -10.03
N LEU A 52 23.00 0.50 -9.47
CA LEU A 52 21.73 1.22 -9.49
C LEU A 52 21.32 1.59 -10.92
N SER A 53 22.25 2.07 -11.74
CA SER A 53 21.97 2.39 -13.14
C SER A 53 21.53 1.16 -13.94
N SER A 54 22.16 0.01 -13.73
CA SER A 54 21.76 -1.27 -14.33
C SER A 54 20.33 -1.67 -13.94
N ILE A 55 19.99 -1.56 -12.65
CA ILE A 55 18.62 -1.87 -12.17
C ILE A 55 17.60 -0.89 -12.77
N LEU A 56 17.90 0.41 -12.79
CA LEU A 56 16.97 1.43 -13.28
C LEU A 56 16.75 1.35 -14.80
N ASP A 57 17.77 0.94 -15.57
CA ASP A 57 17.69 0.80 -17.03
C ASP A 57 16.77 -0.35 -17.48
N GLU A 58 16.43 -1.29 -16.59
CA GLU A 58 15.41 -2.31 -16.85
C GLU A 58 13.98 -1.82 -16.58
N ILE A 59 13.82 -0.74 -15.81
CA ILE A 59 12.50 -0.22 -15.42
C ILE A 59 12.05 0.83 -16.44
N ARG A 60 10.75 0.83 -16.75
CA ARG A 60 10.09 1.82 -17.62
C ARG A 60 9.05 2.60 -16.85
N PHE A 61 8.53 3.67 -17.44
CA PHE A 61 7.34 4.36 -16.90
C PHE A 61 6.07 3.53 -17.15
N GLU A 62 6.04 2.33 -16.59
CA GLU A 62 4.94 1.38 -16.65
C GLU A 62 4.72 0.75 -15.27
N VAL A 63 3.51 0.22 -15.06
CA VAL A 63 3.14 -0.51 -13.85
C VAL A 63 2.29 -1.71 -14.22
N VAL A 64 2.49 -2.82 -13.52
CA VAL A 64 1.61 -3.99 -13.61
C VAL A 64 0.53 -3.87 -12.55
N SER A 65 -0.73 -3.80 -13.00
CA SER A 65 -1.91 -3.82 -12.15
C SER A 65 -2.03 -5.13 -11.38
N SER A 66 -2.83 -5.14 -10.31
CA SER A 66 -3.23 -6.33 -9.57
C SER A 66 -3.96 -7.37 -10.44
N ALA A 67 -4.46 -6.98 -11.62
CA ALA A 67 -5.04 -7.88 -12.61
C ALA A 67 -4.01 -8.45 -13.61
N GLY A 68 -2.72 -8.12 -13.46
CA GLY A 68 -1.65 -8.57 -14.35
C GLY A 68 -1.55 -7.82 -15.68
N GLN A 69 -2.28 -6.72 -15.83
CA GLN A 69 -2.22 -5.85 -17.02
C GLN A 69 -1.20 -4.73 -16.83
N THR A 70 -0.40 -4.45 -17.86
CA THR A 70 0.58 -3.36 -17.88
C THR A 70 -0.06 -2.06 -18.34
N PHE A 71 0.22 -0.97 -17.63
CA PHE A 71 -0.22 0.38 -17.95
C PHE A 71 0.96 1.34 -18.01
N GLU A 72 0.98 2.22 -19.00
CA GLU A 72 1.94 3.32 -19.07
C GLU A 72 1.56 4.41 -18.05
N LEU A 73 2.52 4.83 -17.23
CA LEU A 73 2.35 5.88 -16.21
C LEU A 73 2.39 7.30 -16.79
N ILE A 74 3.02 7.45 -17.97
CA ILE A 74 3.05 8.65 -18.80
C ILE A 74 2.91 8.22 -20.26
N ALA A 75 2.51 9.12 -21.15
CA ALA A 75 2.37 8.81 -22.57
C ALA A 75 3.72 8.38 -23.19
N GLY A 76 3.76 7.19 -23.78
CA GLY A 76 4.99 6.60 -24.33
C GLY A 76 5.95 6.06 -23.27
N GLY A 77 5.48 5.89 -22.03
CA GLY A 77 6.29 5.53 -20.88
C GLY A 77 7.03 4.18 -21.02
N LYS A 78 6.48 3.27 -21.82
CA LYS A 78 7.09 1.97 -22.16
C LYS A 78 8.46 2.07 -22.83
N ASP A 79 8.71 3.17 -23.54
CA ASP A 79 9.94 3.39 -24.29
C ASP A 79 10.93 4.28 -23.51
N ILE A 80 10.55 4.73 -22.30
CA ILE A 80 11.33 5.67 -21.48
C ILE A 80 11.96 4.90 -20.30
N PRO A 81 13.28 4.65 -20.32
CA PRO A 81 13.97 4.05 -19.19
C PRO A 81 14.01 4.99 -17.99
N ILE A 82 13.98 4.40 -16.80
CA ILE A 82 14.13 5.14 -15.56
C ILE A 82 15.61 5.44 -15.33
N THR A 83 15.88 6.62 -14.79
CA THR A 83 17.21 7.14 -14.46
C THR A 83 17.13 7.82 -13.10
N GLY A 84 18.26 8.07 -12.44
CA GLY A 84 18.29 8.82 -11.17
C GLY A 84 17.59 10.18 -11.26
N ASN A 85 17.61 10.83 -12.43
CA ASN A 85 16.99 12.13 -12.65
C ASN A 85 15.46 12.09 -12.76
N ASN A 86 14.90 11.04 -13.36
CA ASN A 86 13.45 10.91 -13.57
C ASN A 86 12.76 9.99 -12.54
N PHE A 87 13.54 9.30 -11.69
CA PHE A 87 13.03 8.36 -10.68
C PHE A 87 11.98 8.99 -9.76
N LYS A 88 12.20 10.24 -9.33
CA LYS A 88 11.24 10.95 -8.47
C LYS A 88 9.88 11.17 -9.16
N GLU A 89 9.88 11.45 -10.46
CA GLU A 89 8.65 11.56 -11.23
C GLU A 89 7.97 10.19 -11.32
N TYR A 90 8.73 9.13 -11.64
CA TYR A 90 8.21 7.76 -11.65
C TYR A 90 7.54 7.41 -10.32
N CYS A 91 8.18 7.65 -9.17
CA CYS A 91 7.60 7.37 -7.86
C CYS A 91 6.29 8.12 -7.64
N THR A 92 6.22 9.38 -8.08
CA THR A 92 5.00 10.19 -7.98
C THR A 92 3.87 9.58 -8.81
N ARG A 93 4.15 9.22 -10.08
CA ARG A 93 3.16 8.62 -10.98
C ARG A 93 2.74 7.22 -10.53
N TYR A 94 3.68 6.43 -10.00
CA TYR A 94 3.42 5.10 -9.46
C TYR A 94 2.46 5.17 -8.27
N ARG A 95 2.72 6.07 -7.32
CA ARG A 95 1.86 6.29 -6.14
C ARG A 95 0.46 6.77 -6.54
N ASP A 96 0.38 7.71 -7.48
CA ASP A 96 -0.88 8.19 -8.05
C ASP A 96 -1.69 7.07 -8.73
N TYR A 97 -1.03 6.24 -9.54
CA TYR A 97 -1.66 5.07 -10.14
C TYR A 97 -2.22 4.12 -9.08
N ARG A 98 -1.41 3.77 -8.06
CA ARG A 98 -1.83 2.83 -7.02
C ARG A 98 -3.01 3.34 -6.18
N LEU A 99 -3.11 4.66 -5.98
CA LEU A 99 -4.26 5.28 -5.32
C LEU A 99 -5.55 5.12 -6.12
N HIS A 100 -5.46 5.19 -7.46
CA HIS A 100 -6.61 5.20 -8.37
C HIS A 100 -6.86 3.87 -9.10
N GLU A 101 -6.07 2.84 -8.81
CA GLU A 101 -6.10 1.55 -9.51
C GLU A 101 -7.47 0.86 -9.47
N PHE A 102 -8.22 1.07 -8.38
CA PHE A 102 -9.50 0.40 -8.13
C PHE A 102 -10.74 1.30 -8.29
N ASP A 103 -10.57 2.56 -8.69
CA ASP A 103 -11.66 3.55 -8.71
C ASP A 103 -12.88 3.07 -9.51
N ARG A 104 -12.64 2.43 -10.66
CA ARG A 104 -13.71 1.93 -11.53
C ARG A 104 -14.50 0.79 -10.90
N GLN A 105 -13.81 -0.15 -10.27
CA GLN A 105 -14.41 -1.32 -9.62
C GLN A 105 -15.24 -0.86 -8.41
N ILE A 106 -14.70 0.08 -7.65
CA ILE A 106 -15.34 0.69 -6.49
C ILE A 106 -16.58 1.48 -6.90
N GLU A 107 -16.52 2.22 -8.02
CA GLU A 107 -17.68 2.91 -8.57
C GLU A 107 -18.83 1.95 -8.90
N PHE A 108 -18.53 0.79 -9.52
CA PHE A 108 -19.57 -0.20 -9.79
C PHE A 108 -20.16 -0.83 -8.53
N ILE A 109 -19.33 -1.11 -7.51
CA ILE A 109 -19.80 -1.59 -6.21
C ILE A 109 -20.74 -0.54 -5.58
N ARG A 110 -20.34 0.73 -5.63
CA ARG A 110 -21.13 1.84 -5.10
C ARG A 110 -22.47 1.99 -5.83
N GLN A 111 -22.48 1.90 -7.16
CA GLN A 111 -23.73 1.94 -7.95
C GLN A 111 -24.66 0.78 -7.59
N GLY A 112 -24.12 -0.44 -7.46
CA GLY A 112 -24.88 -1.60 -7.03
C GLY A 112 -25.49 -1.40 -5.64
N LEU A 113 -24.69 -0.94 -4.68
CA LEU A 113 -25.15 -0.69 -3.32
C LEU A 113 -26.20 0.44 -3.26
N TYR A 114 -26.01 1.51 -4.03
CA TYR A 114 -26.92 2.65 -4.10
C TYR A 114 -28.28 2.31 -4.74
N SER A 115 -28.34 1.25 -5.54
CA SER A 115 -29.60 0.74 -6.09
C SER A 115 -30.52 0.14 -5.02
N VAL A 116 -29.96 -0.24 -3.86
CA VAL A 116 -30.69 -0.87 -2.75
C VAL A 116 -30.81 0.08 -1.55
N VAL A 117 -29.74 0.81 -1.23
CA VAL A 117 -29.68 1.71 -0.07
C VAL A 117 -29.29 3.12 -0.54
N PRO A 118 -30.06 4.17 -0.21
CA PRO A 118 -29.69 5.53 -0.59
C PRO A 118 -28.30 5.93 -0.07
N GLY A 119 -27.44 6.42 -0.96
CA GLY A 119 -26.02 6.61 -0.67
C GLY A 119 -25.69 7.57 0.48
N TYR A 120 -26.59 8.49 0.82
CA TYR A 120 -26.42 9.41 1.96
C TYR A 120 -26.47 8.69 3.33
N PHE A 121 -27.07 7.49 3.41
CA PHE A 121 -27.02 6.71 4.64
C PHE A 121 -25.63 6.13 4.89
N LEU A 122 -24.88 5.78 3.84
CA LEU A 122 -23.54 5.21 3.99
C LEU A 122 -22.55 6.23 4.56
N SER A 123 -22.71 7.52 4.25
CA SER A 123 -21.88 8.59 4.82
C SER A 123 -22.12 8.86 6.31
N LEU A 124 -23.12 8.21 6.92
CA LEU A 124 -23.36 8.31 8.37
C LEU A 124 -22.54 7.28 9.16
N PHE A 125 -22.00 6.25 8.50
CA PHE A 125 -21.20 5.22 9.14
C PHE A 125 -19.73 5.63 9.17
N THR A 126 -19.06 5.29 10.27
CA THR A 126 -17.60 5.15 10.24
C THR A 126 -17.21 3.92 9.42
N ILE A 127 -15.95 3.86 8.99
CA ILE A 127 -15.36 2.73 8.26
C ILE A 127 -15.64 1.39 8.98
N VAL A 128 -15.43 1.38 10.30
CA VAL A 128 -15.59 0.19 11.15
C VAL A 128 -17.06 -0.21 11.28
N GLU A 129 -17.97 0.75 11.48
CA GLU A 129 -19.39 0.44 11.61
C GLU A 129 -19.99 -0.10 10.32
N LEU A 130 -19.57 0.42 9.15
CA LEU A 130 -20.02 -0.12 7.86
C LEU A 130 -19.50 -1.56 7.66
N GLU A 131 -18.23 -1.80 7.99
CA GLU A 131 -17.64 -3.14 7.94
C GLU A 131 -18.39 -4.12 8.86
N GLU A 132 -18.64 -3.74 10.11
CA GLU A 132 -19.39 -4.56 11.05
C GLU A 132 -20.85 -4.79 10.62
N ALA A 133 -21.48 -3.80 9.99
CA ALA A 133 -22.85 -3.94 9.49
C ALA A 133 -22.96 -4.96 8.36
N VAL A 134 -21.93 -5.06 7.50
CA VAL A 134 -21.92 -5.97 6.35
C VAL A 134 -21.34 -7.34 6.72
N CYS A 135 -20.19 -7.38 7.38
CA CYS A 135 -19.46 -8.60 7.71
C CYS A 135 -19.88 -9.21 9.05
N GLY A 136 -20.58 -8.45 9.89
CA GLY A 136 -20.85 -8.81 11.27
C GLY A 136 -19.67 -8.51 12.20
N LYS A 137 -19.94 -8.55 13.51
CA LYS A 137 -18.88 -8.42 14.53
C LYS A 137 -18.08 -9.71 14.62
N ALA A 138 -16.77 -9.62 14.43
CA ALA A 138 -15.87 -10.74 14.65
C ALA A 138 -15.96 -11.22 16.11
N ARG A 139 -16.18 -12.52 16.29
CA ARG A 139 -16.08 -13.17 17.61
C ARG A 139 -14.73 -13.86 17.68
N ILE A 140 -13.82 -13.31 18.48
CA ILE A 140 -12.48 -13.86 18.66
C ILE A 140 -12.51 -14.80 19.86
N ASP A 141 -12.16 -16.07 19.64
CA ASP A 141 -11.91 -17.01 20.72
C ASP A 141 -10.55 -16.70 21.35
N ILE A 142 -10.59 -16.11 22.55
CA ILE A 142 -9.40 -15.69 23.29
C ILE A 142 -8.54 -16.90 23.69
N GLU A 143 -9.16 -18.04 23.98
CA GLU A 143 -8.41 -19.23 24.39
C GLU A 143 -7.66 -19.81 23.19
N LEU A 144 -8.31 -19.88 22.04
CA LEU A 144 -7.65 -20.26 20.79
C LEU A 144 -6.53 -19.28 20.43
N LEU A 145 -6.76 -17.97 20.57
CA LEU A 145 -5.74 -16.95 20.31
C LEU A 145 -4.52 -17.11 21.23
N LYS A 146 -4.74 -17.38 22.52
CA LYS A 146 -3.67 -17.68 23.50
C LYS A 146 -2.86 -18.92 23.09
N GLN A 147 -3.54 -20.00 22.69
CA GLN A 147 -2.90 -21.26 22.30
C GLN A 147 -1.98 -21.11 21.08
N HIS A 148 -2.32 -20.20 20.16
CA HIS A 148 -1.54 -19.93 18.95
C HIS A 148 -0.60 -18.71 19.05
N THR A 149 -0.50 -18.07 20.21
CA THR A 149 0.41 -16.93 20.41
C THR A 149 1.81 -17.40 20.80
N THR A 150 2.82 -16.96 20.05
CA THR A 150 4.24 -17.18 20.39
C THR A 150 4.83 -15.93 21.03
N TYR A 151 5.69 -16.11 22.04
CA TYR A 151 6.34 -15.02 22.76
C TYR A 151 7.81 -14.94 22.37
N GLY A 152 8.24 -13.77 21.88
CA GLY A 152 9.61 -13.51 21.48
C GLY A 152 10.49 -12.96 22.62
N GLY A 153 11.80 -13.05 22.46
CA GLY A 153 12.78 -12.46 23.39
C GLY A 153 12.86 -13.23 24.72
N ARG A 154 12.64 -12.53 25.83
CA ARG A 154 12.70 -13.10 27.20
C ARG A 154 11.32 -13.42 27.80
N TYR A 155 10.25 -13.17 27.04
CA TYR A 155 8.89 -13.36 27.53
C TYR A 155 8.44 -14.80 27.38
N THR A 156 7.67 -15.25 28.36
CA THR A 156 7.04 -16.57 28.41
C THR A 156 5.58 -16.40 28.83
N PRO A 157 4.71 -17.41 28.64
CA PRO A 157 3.33 -17.35 29.10
C PRO A 157 3.18 -17.02 30.60
N ASN A 158 4.20 -17.34 31.40
CA ASN A 158 4.23 -17.09 32.85
C ASN A 158 4.76 -15.71 33.24
N SER A 159 5.20 -14.90 32.27
CA SER A 159 5.66 -13.54 32.55
C SER A 159 4.49 -12.68 33.01
N LEU A 160 4.69 -11.89 34.07
CA LEU A 160 3.62 -11.08 34.67
C LEU A 160 2.96 -10.11 33.67
N CYS A 161 3.75 -9.54 32.75
CA CYS A 161 3.23 -8.68 31.69
C CYS A 161 2.31 -9.44 30.72
N ILE A 162 2.63 -10.70 30.39
CA ILE A 162 1.82 -11.53 29.50
C ILE A 162 0.52 -11.93 30.18
N GLN A 163 0.56 -12.28 31.47
CA GLN A 163 -0.65 -12.56 32.25
C GLN A 163 -1.58 -11.35 32.39
N ARG A 164 -1.05 -10.12 32.33
CA ARG A 164 -1.83 -8.88 32.39
C ARG A 164 -2.35 -8.41 31.03
N PHE A 165 -1.67 -8.76 29.95
CA PHE A 165 -2.10 -8.46 28.59
C PHE A 165 -3.39 -9.21 28.24
N TRP A 166 -3.45 -10.46 28.68
CA TRP A 166 -4.60 -11.36 28.55
C TRP A 166 -5.68 -11.13 29.59
#